data_AF-A0A354WTY3-F1
#
_entry.id   AF-A0A354WTY3-F1
#
_cell.length_a   1.000
_cell.length_b   1.000
_cell.length_c   1.000
_cell.angle_alpha   90.00
_cell.angle_beta   90.00
_cell.angle_gamma   90.00
#
_symmetry.space_group_name_H-M   'P 1'
#
loop_
_entity.id
_entity.type
_entity.pdbx_description
1 polymer ?
#
loop_
_entity_poly.entity_id
_entity_poly.type
_entity_poly.pdbx_seq_one_letter_code
_entity_poly.pdbx_strand_id
1 'polypeptide(L)'
;MNITKNAAMKKAVTELWKHYLLSIASGDIMLGEVADQLYISDLDFSCLKRLGKKRAIMDLVTTGFSGTIDDAVDNLYYEYDDMKPYSYLMDFMSPEDAWDAMFRYIAAHTEYYDASLITKNPYYTHVKAPTAQKGNIKLTTTDYLAGEFFQTYHKKYTRTDPFGYANIGFFDGKVKFPVLLENGKVWMSVVISEIESMEKPIELAHGKVITYGLGLGYYAFMAAEKPEVESVTVVEMNPKVISLFEKHLLPQFPHKEKIHIVEADALEFIDQQEDGEYQVAFSDFWGGVTDGLELYLKFMPKTARFQKTRHEYWIETCFLEYYFRPVIMKVLLKKVLGKDIKLPKVGEEETKASKAFEAFLETWNVSIDSVEKLYYVLGNKTLIPLMRRFACAYQKKEEK
;
A
#
# COMPACT_ATOMS: atom_id res chain seq x y z
N MET A 1 -9.90 -21.67 -13.22
CA MET A 1 -8.81 -21.27 -14.14
C MET A 1 -8.36 -22.45 -15.01
N ASN A 2 -8.30 -22.29 -16.34
CA ASN A 2 -7.78 -23.27 -17.29
C ASN A 2 -6.42 -22.81 -17.83
N ILE A 3 -5.34 -23.58 -17.64
CA ILE A 3 -3.96 -23.16 -17.96
C ILE A 3 -3.29 -24.21 -18.86
N THR A 4 -2.70 -23.76 -19.97
CA THR A 4 -1.93 -24.62 -20.87
C THR A 4 -0.60 -25.03 -20.24
N LYS A 5 -0.26 -26.33 -20.24
CA LYS A 5 0.93 -26.87 -19.57
C LYS A 5 2.09 -27.20 -20.54
N ASN A 6 2.39 -26.28 -21.46
CA ASN A 6 3.49 -26.45 -22.40
C ASN A 6 4.84 -25.99 -21.78
N ALA A 7 5.95 -26.26 -22.48
CA ALA A 7 7.30 -25.92 -21.99
C ALA A 7 7.48 -24.41 -21.74
N ALA A 8 6.90 -23.55 -22.59
CA ALA A 8 6.98 -22.11 -22.42
C ALA A 8 6.26 -21.63 -21.15
N MET A 9 5.06 -22.17 -20.87
CA MET A 9 4.31 -21.85 -19.65
C MET A 9 5.05 -22.32 -18.39
N LYS A 10 5.61 -23.54 -18.41
CA LYS A 10 6.40 -24.05 -17.28
C LYS A 10 7.59 -23.14 -17.00
N LYS A 11 8.33 -22.73 -18.04
CA LYS A 11 9.44 -21.78 -17.91
C LYS A 11 8.98 -20.45 -17.30
N ALA A 12 7.90 -19.86 -17.84
CA ALA A 12 7.39 -18.58 -17.35
C ALA A 12 6.94 -18.64 -15.88
N VAL A 13 6.27 -19.71 -15.46
CA VAL A 13 5.86 -19.90 -14.06
C VAL A 13 7.06 -20.12 -13.13
N THR A 14 8.09 -20.83 -13.58
CA THR A 14 9.35 -20.95 -12.82
C THR A 14 10.04 -19.60 -12.65
N GLU A 15 10.11 -18.78 -13.70
CA GLU A 15 10.68 -17.43 -13.59
C GLU A 15 9.86 -16.54 -12.66
N LEU A 16 8.54 -16.56 -12.76
CA LEU A 16 7.66 -15.84 -11.83
C LEU A 16 7.88 -16.26 -10.38
N TRP A 17 8.08 -17.56 -10.14
CA TRP A 17 8.36 -18.08 -8.81
C TRP A 17 9.68 -17.55 -8.26
N LYS A 18 10.75 -17.57 -9.06
CA LYS A 18 12.04 -16.98 -8.70
C LYS A 18 11.89 -15.49 -8.36
N HIS A 19 11.13 -14.72 -9.16
CA HIS A 19 10.90 -13.30 -8.90
C HIS A 19 10.07 -13.06 -7.63
N TYR A 20 9.04 -13.87 -7.38
CA TYR A 20 8.27 -13.80 -6.15
C TYR A 20 9.15 -14.00 -4.91
N LEU A 21 10.00 -15.04 -4.92
CA LEU A 21 10.91 -15.32 -3.81
C LEU A 21 11.90 -14.18 -3.55
N LEU A 22 12.50 -13.64 -4.61
CA LEU A 22 13.39 -12.49 -4.49
C LEU A 22 12.67 -11.26 -3.94
N SER A 23 11.46 -10.99 -4.46
CA SER A 23 10.65 -9.84 -4.06
C SER A 23 10.27 -9.89 -2.59
N ILE A 24 9.79 -11.04 -2.08
CA ILE A 24 9.46 -11.19 -0.65
C ILE A 24 10.70 -11.07 0.23
N ALA A 25 11.80 -11.76 -0.11
CA ALA A 25 13.02 -11.69 0.70
C ALA A 25 13.57 -10.25 0.78
N SER A 26 13.61 -9.53 -0.35
CA SER A 26 14.07 -8.14 -0.37
C SER A 26 13.07 -7.16 0.26
N GLY A 27 11.77 -7.39 0.08
CA GLY A 27 10.72 -6.55 0.66
C GLY A 27 10.69 -6.64 2.18
N ASP A 28 10.86 -7.83 2.75
CA ASP A 28 10.89 -8.05 4.20
C ASP A 28 12.12 -7.38 4.84
N ILE A 29 13.28 -7.44 4.17
CA ILE A 29 14.47 -6.67 4.57
C ILE A 29 14.16 -5.16 4.60
N MET A 30 13.60 -4.62 3.51
CA MET A 30 13.29 -3.18 3.42
C MET A 30 12.31 -2.72 4.49
N LEU A 31 11.22 -3.47 4.70
CA LEU A 31 10.21 -3.11 5.69
C LEU A 31 10.68 -3.33 7.13
N GLY A 32 11.59 -4.29 7.36
CA GLY A 32 12.27 -4.49 8.64
C GLY A 32 13.07 -3.26 9.05
N GLU A 33 13.95 -2.76 8.18
CA GLU A 33 14.76 -1.57 8.48
C GLU A 33 13.91 -0.31 8.66
N VAL A 34 12.78 -0.19 7.94
CA VAL A 34 11.81 0.90 8.18
C VAL A 34 11.16 0.76 9.55
N ALA A 35 10.79 -0.45 9.97
CA ALA A 35 10.18 -0.69 11.27
C ALA A 35 11.15 -0.39 12.42
N ASP A 36 12.44 -0.65 12.22
CA ASP A 36 13.51 -0.35 13.16
C ASP A 36 13.96 1.13 13.15
N GLN A 37 13.34 1.96 12.29
CA GLN A 37 13.67 3.38 12.12
C GLN A 37 15.15 3.59 11.76
N LEU A 38 15.69 2.72 10.89
CA LEU A 38 17.07 2.82 10.44
C LEU A 38 17.31 4.18 9.78
N TYR A 39 18.34 4.89 10.25
CA TYR A 39 18.80 6.14 9.66
C TYR A 39 20.32 6.13 9.50
N ILE A 40 20.80 6.66 8.38
CA ILE A 40 22.22 6.71 8.07
C ILE A 40 22.77 8.10 8.40
N SER A 41 23.46 8.23 9.55
CA SER A 41 24.01 9.50 10.05
C SER A 41 25.25 9.99 9.29
N ASP A 42 26.01 9.07 8.70
CA ASP A 42 27.39 9.34 8.28
C ASP A 42 27.51 9.83 6.83
N LEU A 43 26.36 10.07 6.17
CA LEU A 43 26.30 10.58 4.82
C LEU A 43 26.22 12.11 4.80
N ASP A 44 27.17 12.76 4.13
CA ASP A 44 27.07 14.19 3.83
C ASP A 44 26.04 14.43 2.71
N PHE A 45 24.79 14.64 3.10
CA PHE A 45 23.68 14.91 2.17
C PHE A 45 23.89 16.19 1.34
N SER A 46 24.72 17.14 1.80
CA SER A 46 25.09 18.32 1.01
C SER A 46 26.01 17.95 -0.16
N CYS A 47 26.86 16.93 0.03
CA CYS A 47 27.69 16.34 -1.01
C CYS A 47 26.87 15.44 -1.94
N LEU A 48 25.96 14.63 -1.40
CA LEU A 48 25.12 13.70 -2.18
C LEU A 48 24.20 14.42 -3.20
N LYS A 49 23.73 15.63 -2.90
CA LYS A 49 23.01 16.49 -3.89
C LYS A 49 23.82 16.73 -5.16
N ARG A 50 25.15 16.83 -5.04
CA ARG A 50 26.06 17.10 -6.17
C ARG A 50 26.42 15.83 -6.96
N LEU A 51 26.41 14.66 -6.30
CA LEU A 51 26.76 13.37 -6.89
C LEU A 51 25.60 12.71 -7.67
N GLY A 52 24.37 13.19 -7.45
CA GLY A 52 23.16 12.76 -8.15
C GLY A 52 22.42 11.62 -7.45
N LYS A 53 21.09 11.56 -7.66
CA LYS A 53 20.16 10.66 -6.94
C LYS A 53 20.60 9.20 -6.95
N LYS A 54 21.05 8.69 -8.10
CA LYS A 54 21.48 7.29 -8.25
C LYS A 54 22.65 6.96 -7.33
N ARG A 55 23.65 7.83 -7.23
CA ARG A 55 24.81 7.58 -6.37
C ARG A 55 24.41 7.61 -4.89
N ALA A 56 23.56 8.58 -4.51
CA ALA A 56 23.04 8.68 -3.15
C ALA A 56 22.29 7.41 -2.71
N ILE A 57 21.41 6.88 -3.57
CA ILE A 57 20.71 5.62 -3.30
C ILE A 57 21.70 4.47 -3.11
N MET A 58 22.69 4.33 -4.00
CA MET A 58 23.67 3.24 -3.91
C MET A 58 24.51 3.32 -2.63
N ASP A 59 25.00 4.51 -2.26
CA ASP A 59 25.81 4.70 -1.05
C ASP A 59 25.00 4.42 0.23
N LEU A 60 23.72 4.84 0.23
CA LEU A 60 22.83 4.65 1.36
C LEU A 60 22.39 3.19 1.49
N VAL A 61 22.03 2.54 0.39
CA VAL A 61 21.66 1.11 0.40
C VAL A 61 22.86 0.24 0.78
N THR A 62 24.06 0.55 0.30
CA THR A 62 25.29 -0.16 0.69
C THR A 62 25.51 -0.06 2.19
N THR A 63 25.42 1.15 2.75
CA THR A 63 25.65 1.37 4.19
C THR A 63 24.55 0.76 5.05
N GLY A 64 23.30 0.87 4.61
CA GLY A 64 22.12 0.49 5.41
C GLY A 64 21.73 -0.97 5.33
N PHE A 65 21.99 -1.67 4.21
CA PHE A 65 21.44 -3.01 3.99
C PHE A 65 22.48 -4.12 3.80
N SER A 66 23.76 -3.84 3.56
CA SER A 66 24.72 -4.92 3.22
C SER A 66 24.77 -6.02 4.28
N GLY A 67 24.83 -5.64 5.57
CA GLY A 67 24.83 -6.61 6.67
C GLY A 67 23.52 -7.41 6.78
N THR A 68 22.37 -6.74 6.66
CA THR A 68 21.06 -7.42 6.68
C THR A 68 20.88 -8.36 5.49
N ILE A 69 21.43 -8.02 4.31
CA ILE A 69 21.44 -8.90 3.15
C ILE A 69 22.36 -10.10 3.39
N ASP A 70 23.55 -9.89 3.97
CA ASP A 70 24.48 -10.98 4.33
C ASP A 70 23.76 -12.00 5.23
N ASP A 71 23.16 -11.52 6.32
CA ASP A 71 22.42 -12.36 7.28
C ASP A 71 21.23 -13.08 6.61
N ALA A 72 20.49 -12.39 5.75
CA ALA A 72 19.36 -12.99 5.03
C ALA A 72 19.80 -14.10 4.08
N VAL A 73 20.88 -13.89 3.32
CA VAL A 73 21.43 -14.89 2.39
C VAL A 73 21.96 -16.10 3.15
N ASP A 74 22.71 -15.87 4.25
CA ASP A 74 23.21 -16.95 5.11
C ASP A 74 22.06 -17.79 5.68
N ASN A 75 21.00 -17.15 6.18
CA ASN A 75 19.83 -17.85 6.69
C ASN A 75 19.12 -18.67 5.59
N LEU A 76 18.93 -18.10 4.40
CA LEU A 76 18.30 -18.83 3.28
C LEU A 76 19.11 -20.05 2.83
N TYR A 77 20.43 -20.01 2.98
CA TYR A 77 21.34 -21.06 2.56
C TYR A 77 21.58 -22.12 3.65
N TYR A 78 21.93 -21.71 4.87
CA TYR A 78 22.29 -22.60 5.97
C TYR A 78 21.07 -23.11 6.76
N GLU A 79 19.99 -22.32 6.86
CA GLU A 79 18.74 -22.70 7.52
C GLU A 79 17.65 -23.11 6.49
N TYR A 80 18.08 -23.76 5.41
CA TYR A 80 17.26 -24.00 4.21
C TYR A 80 15.88 -24.63 4.52
N ASP A 81 15.81 -25.62 5.41
CA ASP A 81 14.54 -26.30 5.70
C ASP A 81 13.55 -25.44 6.51
N ASP A 82 14.07 -24.63 7.44
CA ASP A 82 13.27 -23.75 8.30
C ASP A 82 12.79 -22.51 7.54
N MET A 83 13.57 -22.05 6.56
CA MET A 83 13.26 -20.89 5.73
C MET A 83 12.36 -21.21 4.52
N LYS A 84 11.78 -22.42 4.41
CA LYS A 84 10.86 -22.75 3.30
C LYS A 84 9.56 -21.93 3.40
N PRO A 85 9.04 -21.42 2.26
CA PRO A 85 9.50 -21.66 0.90
C PRO A 85 10.58 -20.68 0.40
N TYR A 86 11.00 -19.69 1.17
CA TYR A 86 11.92 -18.63 0.75
C TYR A 86 13.29 -19.15 0.34
N SER A 87 13.80 -20.14 1.06
CA SER A 87 15.07 -20.82 0.77
C SER A 87 15.14 -21.47 -0.61
N TYR A 88 13.99 -21.74 -1.25
CA TYR A 88 13.95 -22.19 -2.65
C TYR A 88 14.57 -21.17 -3.62
N LEU A 89 14.83 -19.94 -3.20
CA LEU A 89 15.63 -18.99 -3.97
C LEU A 89 17.03 -19.55 -4.27
N MET A 90 17.63 -20.27 -3.32
CA MET A 90 18.95 -20.91 -3.45
C MET A 90 18.97 -22.06 -4.45
N ASP A 91 17.81 -22.57 -4.88
CA ASP A 91 17.73 -23.54 -5.98
C ASP A 91 18.02 -22.89 -7.34
N PHE A 92 17.99 -21.56 -7.41
CA PHE A 92 18.10 -20.79 -8.67
C PHE A 92 19.38 -19.98 -8.81
N MET A 93 20.13 -19.79 -7.73
CA MET A 93 21.29 -18.89 -7.67
C MET A 93 22.21 -19.27 -6.51
N SER A 94 23.51 -18.99 -6.63
CA SER A 94 24.44 -19.12 -5.51
C SER A 94 24.18 -18.03 -4.45
N PRO A 95 24.72 -18.17 -3.23
CA PRO A 95 24.65 -17.11 -2.22
C PRO A 95 25.13 -15.74 -2.74
N GLU A 96 26.22 -15.71 -3.51
CA GLU A 96 26.77 -14.48 -4.07
C GLU A 96 25.81 -13.85 -5.10
N ASP A 97 25.25 -14.66 -6.00
CA ASP A 97 24.25 -14.20 -6.98
C ASP A 97 22.96 -13.72 -6.29
N ALA A 98 22.58 -14.34 -5.16
CA ALA A 98 21.43 -13.93 -4.36
C ALA A 98 21.66 -12.59 -3.67
N TRP A 99 22.82 -12.41 -3.06
CA TRP A 99 23.23 -11.13 -2.48
C TRP A 99 23.15 -10.01 -3.51
N ASP A 100 23.77 -10.22 -4.67
CA ASP A 100 23.77 -9.26 -5.79
C ASP A 100 22.35 -8.98 -6.32
N ALA A 101 21.48 -9.99 -6.34
CA ALA A 101 20.09 -9.82 -6.76
C ALA A 101 19.28 -9.01 -5.76
N MET A 102 19.39 -9.29 -4.46
CA MET A 102 18.70 -8.58 -3.39
C MET A 102 19.15 -7.13 -3.30
N PHE A 103 20.47 -6.90 -3.30
CA PHE A 103 21.03 -5.56 -3.28
C PHE A 103 20.51 -4.70 -4.45
N ARG A 104 20.53 -5.25 -5.68
CA ARG A 104 19.98 -4.55 -6.85
C ARG A 104 18.48 -4.33 -6.75
N TYR A 105 17.74 -5.27 -6.19
CA TYR A 105 16.29 -5.16 -6.00
C TYR A 105 15.97 -4.03 -5.01
N ILE A 106 16.62 -4.01 -3.84
CA ILE A 106 16.44 -2.96 -2.82
C ILE A 106 16.81 -1.59 -3.38
N ALA A 107 17.95 -1.48 -4.07
CA ALA A 107 18.35 -0.22 -4.71
C ALA A 107 17.36 0.26 -5.78
N ALA A 108 16.71 -0.66 -6.51
CA ALA A 108 15.68 -0.31 -7.50
C ALA A 108 14.35 0.13 -6.86
N HIS A 109 14.08 -0.26 -5.61
CA HIS A 109 12.87 0.05 -4.84
C HIS A 109 13.11 1.15 -3.78
N THR A 110 14.29 1.78 -3.80
CA THR A 110 14.63 2.90 -2.92
C THR A 110 14.58 4.22 -3.69
N GLU A 111 13.79 5.17 -3.19
CA GLU A 111 13.66 6.49 -3.81
C GLU A 111 14.26 7.61 -2.94
N TYR A 112 14.96 8.54 -3.61
CA TYR A 112 15.46 9.77 -3.00
C TYR A 112 14.40 10.86 -3.06
N TYR A 113 14.05 11.42 -1.91
CA TYR A 113 13.13 12.55 -1.79
C TYR A 113 13.85 13.83 -1.34
N ASP A 114 13.56 14.93 -2.03
CA ASP A 114 13.94 16.27 -1.60
C ASP A 114 12.97 16.70 -0.48
N ALA A 115 13.47 17.02 0.71
CA ALA A 115 12.68 17.42 1.86
C ALA A 115 11.76 18.63 1.57
N SER A 116 12.11 19.46 0.58
CA SER A 116 11.29 20.60 0.15
C SER A 116 9.99 20.18 -0.56
N LEU A 117 9.86 18.92 -1.01
CA LEU A 117 8.61 18.39 -1.56
C LEU A 117 7.48 18.50 -0.53
N ILE A 118 7.77 18.22 0.73
CA ILE A 118 6.81 18.33 1.82
C ILE A 118 6.51 19.78 2.13
N THR A 119 7.53 20.64 2.23
CA THR A 119 7.31 22.05 2.61
C THR A 119 6.63 22.88 1.52
N LYS A 120 6.70 22.46 0.25
CA LYS A 120 6.02 23.08 -0.90
C LYS A 120 4.62 22.52 -1.16
N ASN A 121 4.24 21.41 -0.52
CA ASN A 121 2.92 20.84 -0.70
C ASN A 121 1.84 21.83 -0.20
N PRO A 122 0.78 22.13 -0.97
CA PRO A 122 -0.24 23.12 -0.62
C PRO A 122 -0.81 22.95 0.79
N TYR A 123 -1.06 21.70 1.20
CA TYR A 123 -1.54 21.40 2.56
C TYR A 123 -0.56 21.88 3.63
N TYR A 124 0.73 21.58 3.49
CA TYR A 124 1.74 21.97 4.48
C TYR A 124 2.02 23.47 4.49
N THR A 125 1.80 24.16 3.37
CA THR A 125 1.94 25.62 3.32
C THR A 125 0.84 26.32 4.13
N HIS A 126 -0.38 25.79 4.13
CA HIS A 126 -1.54 26.39 4.80
C HIS A 126 -1.79 25.84 6.20
N VAL A 127 -1.64 24.53 6.39
CA VAL A 127 -2.07 23.83 7.61
C VAL A 127 -0.90 23.59 8.54
N LYS A 128 -0.96 24.19 9.73
CA LYS A 128 -0.03 23.96 10.84
C LYS A 128 -0.77 23.28 11.99
N ALA A 129 -0.40 22.03 12.26
CA ALA A 129 -0.97 21.27 13.38
C ALA A 129 -0.39 21.77 14.72
N PRO A 130 -1.22 22.34 15.62
CA PRO A 130 -0.78 22.63 16.98
C PRO A 130 -0.70 21.35 17.80
N THR A 131 -0.06 21.43 18.97
CA THR A 131 -0.23 20.39 20.00
C THR A 131 -1.56 20.58 20.69
N ALA A 132 -2.50 19.65 20.47
CA ALA A 132 -3.83 19.66 21.08
C ALA A 132 -4.28 18.22 21.40
N GLN A 133 -5.16 18.05 22.38
CA GLN A 133 -5.61 16.73 22.83
C GLN A 133 -7.09 16.72 23.15
N LYS A 134 -7.77 15.63 22.78
CA LYS A 134 -9.16 15.34 23.12
C LYS A 134 -9.28 13.87 23.52
N GLY A 135 -9.41 13.61 24.82
CA GLY A 135 -9.39 12.25 25.34
C GLY A 135 -8.06 11.54 25.04
N ASN A 136 -8.14 10.38 24.41
CA ASN A 136 -6.98 9.56 24.00
C ASN A 136 -6.36 9.98 22.65
N ILE A 137 -6.96 10.93 21.93
CA ILE A 137 -6.46 11.41 20.64
C ILE A 137 -5.68 12.71 20.83
N LYS A 138 -4.46 12.77 20.31
CA LYS A 138 -3.58 13.95 20.35
C LYS A 138 -3.15 14.35 18.94
N LEU A 139 -3.46 15.58 18.55
CA LEU A 139 -2.89 16.25 17.38
C LEU A 139 -1.55 16.87 17.77
N THR A 140 -0.50 16.58 16.99
CA THR A 140 0.84 17.13 17.19
C THR A 140 1.65 17.01 15.89
N THR A 141 2.94 17.33 15.93
CA THR A 141 3.90 17.02 14.86
C THR A 141 4.93 15.99 15.31
N THR A 142 5.46 15.23 14.36
CA THR A 142 6.69 14.43 14.49
C THR A 142 7.61 14.70 13.29
N ASP A 143 8.66 13.92 13.11
CA ASP A 143 9.67 14.14 12.08
C ASP A 143 10.34 12.87 11.58
N TYR A 144 10.84 12.95 10.35
CA TYR A 144 11.86 12.06 9.79
C TYR A 144 13.20 12.79 9.78
N LEU A 145 14.26 12.10 10.16
CA LEU A 145 15.63 12.57 10.03
C LEU A 145 16.10 12.49 8.57
N ALA A 146 17.20 13.21 8.27
CA ALA A 146 17.87 13.02 6.99
C ALA A 146 18.46 11.61 6.93
N GLY A 147 18.26 10.90 5.83
CA GLY A 147 18.74 9.53 5.65
C GLY A 147 17.97 8.45 6.44
N GLU A 148 16.89 8.82 7.13
CA GLU A 148 15.98 7.85 7.73
C GLU A 148 15.11 7.21 6.65
N PHE A 149 15.01 5.88 6.69
CA PHE A 149 14.16 5.14 5.76
C PHE A 149 12.70 5.18 6.20
N PHE A 150 11.81 5.39 5.23
CA PHE A 150 10.37 5.29 5.41
C PHE A 150 9.74 4.53 4.25
N GLN A 151 8.60 3.89 4.51
CA GLN A 151 7.82 3.25 3.47
C GLN A 151 7.15 4.31 2.57
N THR A 152 7.22 4.12 1.26
CA THR A 152 6.51 4.94 0.27
C THR A 152 5.32 4.18 -0.30
N TYR A 153 4.47 4.85 -1.08
CA TYR A 153 3.36 4.15 -1.71
C TYR A 153 3.83 3.41 -2.96
N HIS A 154 3.62 2.10 -2.99
CA HIS A 154 3.95 1.27 -4.15
C HIS A 154 2.94 1.51 -5.29
N LYS A 155 3.21 2.52 -6.12
CA LYS A 155 2.26 3.03 -7.12
C LYS A 155 1.92 2.05 -8.26
N LYS A 156 2.76 1.04 -8.57
CA LYS A 156 2.69 0.38 -9.89
C LYS A 156 3.03 -1.10 -9.89
N TYR A 157 2.03 -1.91 -10.25
CA TYR A 157 2.29 -3.20 -10.89
C TYR A 157 3.11 -2.99 -12.17
N THR A 158 4.17 -3.77 -12.35
CA THR A 158 4.90 -3.86 -13.61
C THR A 158 4.98 -5.30 -14.09
N ARG A 159 5.15 -5.50 -15.40
CA ARG A 159 5.36 -6.84 -15.94
C ARG A 159 6.68 -7.44 -15.46
N THR A 160 7.70 -6.60 -15.33
CA THR A 160 9.06 -6.98 -14.92
C THR A 160 9.15 -7.26 -13.43
N ASP A 161 8.27 -6.65 -12.64
CA ASP A 161 8.10 -6.93 -11.22
C ASP A 161 6.62 -7.03 -10.84
N PRO A 162 6.02 -8.21 -11.01
CA PRO A 162 4.61 -8.43 -10.71
C PRO A 162 4.34 -8.70 -9.23
N PHE A 163 5.37 -8.88 -8.40
CA PHE A 163 5.25 -9.26 -6.99
C PHE A 163 5.81 -8.23 -6.02
N GLY A 164 6.46 -7.17 -6.51
CA GLY A 164 6.82 -5.99 -5.71
C GLY A 164 5.64 -5.48 -4.89
N TYR A 165 5.88 -5.29 -3.60
CA TYR A 165 4.88 -4.87 -2.60
C TYR A 165 5.42 -3.82 -1.64
N ALA A 166 6.71 -3.51 -1.70
CA ALA A 166 7.36 -2.57 -0.82
C ALA A 166 8.26 -1.64 -1.65
N ASN A 167 8.08 -0.35 -1.45
CA ASN A 167 9.06 0.67 -1.81
C ASN A 167 9.43 1.42 -0.53
N ILE A 168 10.67 1.87 -0.48
CA ILE A 168 11.16 2.72 0.60
C ILE A 168 11.74 4.01 0.03
N GLY A 169 11.86 5.00 0.88
CA GLY A 169 12.46 6.26 0.54
C GLY A 169 13.24 6.82 1.71
N PHE A 170 14.03 7.85 1.41
CA PHE A 170 14.70 8.66 2.42
C PHE A 170 14.70 10.13 1.99
N PHE A 171 14.77 11.02 2.98
CA PHE A 171 14.92 12.45 2.74
C PHE A 171 16.37 12.88 2.81
N ASP A 172 16.70 13.91 2.04
CA ASP A 172 17.98 14.62 2.09
C ASP A 172 18.12 15.62 3.24
N GLY A 173 17.09 15.74 4.06
CA GLY A 173 16.97 16.71 5.13
C GLY A 173 15.83 16.35 6.08
N LYS A 174 15.86 16.91 7.29
CA LYS A 174 14.81 16.68 8.29
C LYS A 174 13.47 17.20 7.80
N VAL A 175 12.43 16.37 7.88
CA VAL A 175 11.06 16.70 7.50
C VAL A 175 10.17 16.61 8.72
N LYS A 176 9.38 17.66 8.99
CA LYS A 176 8.35 17.65 10.03
C LYS A 176 6.98 17.47 9.41
N PHE A 177 6.13 16.67 10.05
CA PHE A 177 4.79 16.41 9.56
C PHE A 177 3.77 16.26 10.69
N PRO A 178 2.49 16.58 10.42
CA PRO A 178 1.43 16.45 11.41
C PRO A 178 1.06 14.98 11.61
N VAL A 179 0.69 14.65 12.85
CA VAL A 179 0.22 13.32 13.25
C VAL A 179 -0.96 13.42 14.20
N LEU A 180 -1.84 12.42 14.14
CA LEU A 180 -2.75 12.07 15.22
C LEU A 180 -2.15 10.87 15.96
N LEU A 181 -1.98 11.03 17.27
CA LEU A 181 -1.62 9.94 18.15
C LEU A 181 -2.86 9.41 18.85
N GLU A 182 -3.05 8.09 18.86
CA GLU A 182 -4.01 7.42 19.74
C GLU A 182 -3.24 6.70 20.85
N ASN A 183 -3.56 7.02 22.10
CA ASN A 183 -2.86 6.45 23.27
C ASN A 183 -1.32 6.59 23.19
N GLY A 184 -0.85 7.68 22.58
CA GLY A 184 0.57 7.98 22.41
C GLY A 184 1.26 7.31 21.21
N LYS A 185 0.58 6.42 20.49
CA LYS A 185 1.09 5.81 19.25
C LYS A 185 0.58 6.56 18.02
N VAL A 186 1.39 6.68 16.98
CA VAL A 186 0.95 7.26 15.70
C VAL A 186 -0.20 6.41 15.16
N TRP A 187 -1.34 7.05 14.97
CA TRP A 187 -2.52 6.45 14.36
C TRP A 187 -2.70 6.91 12.92
N MET A 188 -2.45 8.20 12.65
CA MET A 188 -2.52 8.79 11.32
C MET A 188 -1.44 9.85 11.16
N SER A 189 -0.92 10.00 9.95
CA SER A 189 0.07 11.03 9.60
C SER A 189 -0.24 11.58 8.21
N VAL A 190 0.32 12.74 7.86
CA VAL A 190 0.46 13.12 6.45
C VAL A 190 1.93 12.92 6.13
N VAL A 191 2.26 11.87 5.39
CA VAL A 191 3.63 11.52 4.96
C VAL A 191 3.63 11.24 3.46
N ILE A 192 4.77 10.86 2.89
CA ILE A 192 4.89 10.62 1.45
C ILE A 192 3.93 9.52 0.97
N SER A 193 3.86 8.38 1.66
CA SER A 193 2.94 7.31 1.29
C SER A 193 1.48 7.77 1.21
N GLU A 194 1.04 8.60 2.16
CA GLU A 194 -0.31 9.20 2.19
C GLU A 194 -0.54 10.18 1.05
N ILE A 195 0.43 11.07 0.77
CA ILE A 195 0.35 12.02 -0.34
C ILE A 195 0.23 11.26 -1.67
N GLU A 196 1.06 10.23 -1.84
CA GLU A 196 1.17 9.44 -3.05
C GLU A 196 -0.03 8.53 -3.29
N SER A 197 -0.61 7.93 -2.23
CA SER A 197 -1.78 7.05 -2.31
C SER A 197 -3.04 7.81 -2.73
N MET A 198 -3.13 9.09 -2.36
CA MET A 198 -4.29 9.96 -2.65
C MET A 198 -4.19 10.69 -3.99
N GLU A 199 -3.04 10.68 -4.69
CA GLU A 199 -2.86 11.40 -5.97
C GLU A 199 -3.97 11.09 -6.99
N LYS A 200 -4.26 9.80 -7.20
CA LYS A 200 -5.25 9.39 -8.19
C LYS A 200 -6.69 9.75 -7.79
N PRO A 201 -7.15 9.46 -6.57
CA PRO A 201 -8.43 9.95 -6.07
C PRO A 201 -8.59 11.47 -6.20
N ILE A 202 -7.57 12.26 -5.84
CA ILE A 202 -7.58 13.73 -5.94
C ILE A 202 -7.69 14.18 -7.40
N GLU A 203 -6.95 13.56 -8.32
CA GLU A 203 -7.04 13.86 -9.76
C GLU A 203 -8.46 13.67 -10.28
N LEU A 204 -9.16 12.62 -9.81
CA LEU A 204 -10.51 12.28 -10.24
C LEU A 204 -11.60 13.16 -9.61
N ALA A 205 -11.35 13.78 -8.45
CA ALA A 205 -12.34 14.56 -7.71
C ALA A 205 -12.95 15.70 -8.54
N HIS A 206 -14.27 15.72 -8.68
CA HIS A 206 -15.06 16.76 -9.35
C HIS A 206 -16.51 16.70 -8.87
N GLY A 207 -17.25 17.80 -9.01
CA GLY A 207 -18.64 17.92 -8.55
C GLY A 207 -18.75 17.77 -7.03
N LYS A 208 -19.77 17.05 -6.58
CA LYS A 208 -19.92 16.65 -5.17
C LYS A 208 -19.09 15.41 -4.93
N VAL A 209 -18.13 15.50 -4.02
CA VAL A 209 -17.28 14.37 -3.63
C VAL A 209 -17.51 13.97 -2.19
N ILE A 210 -17.30 12.70 -1.89
CA ILE A 210 -17.35 12.16 -0.53
C ILE A 210 -16.06 11.42 -0.22
N THR A 211 -15.59 11.54 1.02
CA THR A 211 -14.54 10.70 1.58
C THR A 211 -15.02 9.99 2.84
N TYR A 212 -14.65 8.72 2.97
CA TYR A 212 -14.90 7.92 4.16
C TYR A 212 -13.60 7.83 4.94
N GLY A 213 -13.56 8.47 6.11
CA GLY A 213 -12.36 8.73 6.89
C GLY A 213 -11.93 10.19 6.79
N LEU A 214 -11.75 10.84 7.94
CA LEU A 214 -11.29 12.23 8.00
C LEU A 214 -9.76 12.31 8.06
N GLY A 215 -9.14 11.48 8.89
CA GLY A 215 -7.72 11.55 9.19
C GLY A 215 -7.31 12.98 9.62
N LEU A 216 -6.31 13.54 8.95
CA LEU A 216 -5.89 14.93 9.10
C LEU A 216 -6.55 15.89 8.09
N GLY A 217 -7.42 15.38 7.21
CA GLY A 217 -8.15 16.15 6.21
C GLY A 217 -7.33 16.48 4.95
N TYR A 218 -6.27 15.72 4.65
CA TYR A 218 -5.42 15.96 3.48
C TYR A 218 -6.21 15.82 2.16
N TYR A 219 -6.90 14.70 1.94
CA TYR A 219 -7.76 14.53 0.75
C TYR A 219 -8.81 15.64 0.66
N ALA A 220 -9.49 15.94 1.78
CA ALA A 220 -10.55 16.95 1.82
C ALA A 220 -10.02 18.36 1.46
N PHE A 221 -8.85 18.72 1.97
CA PHE A 221 -8.15 19.95 1.59
C PHE A 221 -7.86 19.97 0.09
N MET A 222 -7.16 18.94 -0.41
CA MET A 222 -6.68 18.91 -1.79
C MET A 222 -7.83 18.85 -2.80
N ALA A 223 -8.93 18.18 -2.47
CA ALA A 223 -10.14 18.17 -3.29
C ALA A 223 -10.84 19.53 -3.28
N ALA A 224 -10.96 20.21 -2.14
CA ALA A 224 -11.63 21.51 -2.04
C ALA A 224 -10.91 22.63 -2.82
N GLU A 225 -9.58 22.55 -2.94
CA GLU A 225 -8.77 23.47 -3.76
C GLU A 225 -9.11 23.41 -5.26
N LYS A 226 -9.73 22.31 -5.73
CA LYS A 226 -10.07 22.15 -7.14
C LYS A 226 -11.30 23.00 -7.51
N PRO A 227 -11.23 23.87 -8.53
CA PRO A 227 -12.37 24.66 -8.98
C PRO A 227 -13.57 23.82 -9.42
N GLU A 228 -13.33 22.64 -9.98
CA GLU A 228 -14.35 21.71 -10.44
C GLU A 228 -15.04 20.93 -9.31
N VAL A 229 -14.57 21.02 -8.07
CA VAL A 229 -15.22 20.42 -6.89
C VAL A 229 -16.17 21.44 -6.26
N GLU A 230 -17.45 21.06 -6.20
CA GLU A 230 -18.54 21.83 -5.61
C GLU A 230 -18.53 21.74 -4.08
N SER A 231 -18.45 20.51 -3.55
CA SER A 231 -18.40 20.25 -2.11
C SER A 231 -17.70 18.93 -1.80
N VAL A 232 -17.18 18.84 -0.58
CA VAL A 232 -16.53 17.65 -0.02
C VAL A 232 -17.28 17.23 1.23
N THR A 233 -17.99 16.11 1.16
CA THR A 233 -18.53 15.45 2.37
C THR A 233 -17.48 14.53 2.97
N VAL A 234 -17.28 14.59 4.28
CA VAL A 234 -16.35 13.73 5.01
C VAL A 234 -17.13 12.94 6.05
N VAL A 235 -17.14 11.63 5.94
CA VAL A 235 -17.76 10.73 6.91
C VAL A 235 -16.69 10.26 7.89
N GLU A 236 -16.88 10.55 9.17
CA GLU A 236 -15.94 10.17 10.24
C GLU A 236 -16.71 9.72 11.47
N MET A 237 -16.31 8.61 12.08
CA MET A 237 -17.03 8.06 13.22
C MET A 237 -16.52 8.60 14.56
N ASN A 238 -15.28 9.08 14.63
CA ASN A 238 -14.65 9.47 15.88
C ASN A 238 -14.89 10.96 16.21
N PRO A 239 -15.81 11.31 17.15
CA PRO A 239 -16.10 12.70 17.50
C PRO A 239 -14.90 13.45 18.06
N LYS A 240 -13.89 12.75 18.60
CA LYS A 240 -12.67 13.39 19.12
C LYS A 240 -11.80 13.91 17.98
N VAL A 241 -11.74 13.17 16.88
CA VAL A 241 -10.98 13.52 15.67
C VAL A 241 -11.67 14.69 14.98
N ILE A 242 -12.99 14.60 14.79
CA ILE A 242 -13.83 15.70 14.27
C ILE A 242 -13.60 16.98 15.08
N SER A 243 -13.72 16.89 16.41
CA SER A 243 -13.53 18.06 17.29
C SER A 243 -12.14 18.69 17.18
N LEU A 244 -11.07 17.88 17.05
CA LEU A 244 -9.71 18.40 16.86
C LEU A 244 -9.56 19.04 15.48
N PHE A 245 -10.08 18.40 14.44
CA PHE A 245 -10.03 18.90 13.06
C PHE A 245 -10.78 20.23 12.90
N GLU A 246 -12.04 20.30 13.31
CA GLU A 246 -12.87 21.50 13.19
C GLU A 246 -12.30 22.69 13.96
N LYS A 247 -11.72 22.43 15.14
CA LYS A 247 -11.17 23.47 16.00
C LYS A 247 -9.81 23.98 15.51
N HIS A 248 -8.95 23.09 15.01
CA HIS A 248 -7.54 23.40 14.80
C HIS A 248 -7.09 23.36 13.34
N LEU A 249 -7.67 22.52 12.48
CA LEU A 249 -7.20 22.33 11.11
C LEU A 249 -8.12 23.01 10.08
N LEU A 250 -9.43 22.73 10.12
CA LEU A 250 -10.42 23.28 9.18
C LEU A 250 -10.40 24.82 9.08
N PRO A 251 -10.20 25.60 10.17
CA PRO A 251 -10.16 27.06 10.06
C PRO A 251 -9.03 27.60 9.17
N GLN A 252 -8.00 26.79 8.92
CA GLN A 252 -6.84 27.11 8.09
C GLN A 252 -7.06 26.78 6.61
N PHE A 253 -8.17 26.11 6.24
CA PHE A 253 -8.44 25.71 4.86
C PHE A 253 -8.93 26.93 4.05
N PRO A 254 -8.35 27.22 2.87
CA PRO A 254 -8.79 28.34 2.02
C PRO A 254 -10.27 28.21 1.61
N HIS A 255 -10.69 26.99 1.30
CA HIS A 255 -12.05 26.65 0.84
C HIS A 255 -12.86 25.85 1.88
N LYS A 256 -12.74 26.21 3.16
CA LYS A 256 -13.42 25.50 4.27
C LYS A 256 -14.95 25.43 4.10
N GLU A 257 -15.55 26.37 3.38
CA GLU A 257 -16.98 26.41 3.06
C GLU A 257 -17.46 25.22 2.23
N LYS A 258 -16.55 24.56 1.48
CA LYS A 258 -16.86 23.36 0.71
C LYS A 258 -16.91 22.09 1.57
N ILE A 259 -16.38 22.14 2.79
CA ILE A 259 -16.21 20.95 3.64
C ILE A 259 -17.43 20.75 4.52
N HIS A 260 -18.00 19.55 4.47
CA HIS A 260 -19.14 19.14 5.28
C HIS A 260 -18.78 17.85 6.04
N ILE A 261 -18.70 17.92 7.36
CA ILE A 261 -18.40 16.77 8.20
C ILE A 261 -19.71 16.07 8.61
N VAL A 262 -19.75 14.76 8.49
CA VAL A 262 -20.83 13.90 8.95
C VAL A 262 -20.26 12.94 9.98
N GLU A 263 -20.72 13.04 11.23
CA GLU A 263 -20.38 12.08 12.29
C GLU A 263 -21.21 10.81 12.09
N ALA A 264 -20.62 9.79 11.47
CA ALA A 264 -21.29 8.51 11.20
C ALA A 264 -20.29 7.37 10.97
N ASP A 265 -20.76 6.14 11.17
CA ASP A 265 -20.05 4.93 10.72
C ASP A 265 -20.14 4.82 9.19
N ALA A 266 -19.00 4.60 8.53
CA ALA A 266 -18.92 4.46 7.07
C ALA A 266 -19.78 3.31 6.52
N LEU A 267 -19.81 2.15 7.21
CA LEU A 267 -20.57 0.95 6.82
C LEU A 267 -22.09 1.15 6.94
N GLU A 268 -22.53 2.02 7.86
CA GLU A 268 -23.94 2.38 8.02
C GLU A 268 -24.35 3.49 7.05
N PHE A 269 -23.51 4.52 6.90
CA PHE A 269 -23.79 5.66 6.04
C PHE A 269 -23.94 5.25 4.57
N ILE A 270 -23.05 4.38 4.07
CA ILE A 270 -23.08 3.91 2.69
C ILE A 270 -24.38 3.16 2.34
N ASP A 271 -25.08 2.56 3.31
CA ASP A 271 -26.35 1.85 3.04
C ASP A 271 -27.48 2.83 2.69
N GLN A 272 -27.40 4.07 3.17
CA GLN A 272 -28.42 5.11 2.97
C GLN A 272 -28.16 5.99 1.74
N GLN A 273 -26.93 5.98 1.21
CA GLN A 273 -26.52 6.86 0.10
C GLN A 273 -27.24 6.52 -1.22
N GLU A 274 -27.59 7.51 -2.03
CA GLU A 274 -28.16 7.27 -3.36
C GLU A 274 -27.08 7.23 -4.48
N ASP A 275 -27.32 6.43 -5.52
CA ASP A 275 -26.37 6.36 -6.65
C ASP A 275 -26.42 7.63 -7.50
N GLY A 276 -25.26 8.29 -7.62
CA GLY A 276 -25.10 9.57 -8.32
C GLY A 276 -25.29 10.80 -7.43
N GLU A 277 -25.55 10.63 -6.12
CA GLU A 277 -25.53 11.72 -5.14
C GLU A 277 -24.16 12.42 -5.11
N TYR A 278 -23.10 11.62 -5.19
CA TYR A 278 -21.72 12.05 -5.34
C TYR A 278 -21.16 11.56 -6.68
N GLN A 279 -20.28 12.35 -7.30
CA GLN A 279 -19.57 11.95 -8.52
C GLN A 279 -18.40 11.01 -8.20
N VAL A 280 -17.65 11.32 -7.14
CA VAL A 280 -16.49 10.53 -6.70
C VAL A 280 -16.56 10.29 -5.20
N ALA A 281 -16.36 9.03 -4.81
CA ALA A 281 -16.24 8.57 -3.45
C ALA A 281 -14.82 8.01 -3.24
N PHE A 282 -14.10 8.54 -2.26
CA PHE A 282 -12.81 8.00 -1.82
C PHE A 282 -12.97 7.32 -0.47
N SER A 283 -12.52 6.07 -0.35
CA SER A 283 -12.54 5.36 0.93
C SER A 283 -11.13 5.28 1.50
N ASP A 284 -10.98 5.70 2.75
CA ASP A 284 -9.72 5.75 3.50
C ASP A 284 -9.95 5.82 5.02
N PHE A 285 -10.65 4.82 5.57
CA PHE A 285 -11.05 4.77 6.99
C PHE A 285 -10.45 3.57 7.73
N TRP A 286 -9.38 3.00 7.19
CA TRP A 286 -8.62 1.88 7.76
C TRP A 286 -7.27 2.38 8.30
N GLY A 287 -6.72 1.68 9.30
CA GLY A 287 -5.40 1.98 9.85
C GLY A 287 -4.24 1.47 8.99
N GLY A 288 -4.47 0.45 8.15
CA GLY A 288 -3.49 -0.10 7.23
C GLY A 288 -3.97 -1.38 6.56
N VAL A 289 -3.03 -2.19 6.05
CA VAL A 289 -3.37 -3.45 5.33
C VAL A 289 -4.00 -4.52 6.23
N THR A 290 -3.63 -4.54 7.51
CA THR A 290 -4.07 -5.55 8.48
C THR A 290 -5.57 -5.42 8.82
N ASP A 291 -6.00 -4.27 9.34
CA ASP A 291 -7.42 -4.02 9.65
C ASP A 291 -8.23 -3.69 8.39
N GLY A 292 -7.58 -3.10 7.38
CA GLY A 292 -8.21 -2.67 6.15
C GLY A 292 -8.81 -3.82 5.35
N LEU A 293 -8.24 -5.03 5.37
CA LEU A 293 -8.77 -6.13 4.55
C LEU A 293 -10.19 -6.51 4.98
N GLU A 294 -10.43 -6.67 6.28
CA GLU A 294 -11.74 -7.01 6.82
C GLU A 294 -12.76 -5.90 6.50
N LEU A 295 -12.40 -4.65 6.76
CA LEU A 295 -13.25 -3.49 6.48
C LEU A 295 -13.57 -3.39 4.98
N TYR A 296 -12.60 -3.61 4.11
CA TYR A 296 -12.79 -3.60 2.66
C TYR A 296 -13.74 -4.72 2.21
N LEU A 297 -13.57 -5.93 2.73
CA LEU A 297 -14.44 -7.06 2.38
C LEU A 297 -15.90 -6.83 2.82
N LYS A 298 -16.15 -5.98 3.82
CA LYS A 298 -17.49 -5.54 4.26
C LYS A 298 -18.02 -4.33 3.49
N PHE A 299 -17.16 -3.36 3.19
CA PHE A 299 -17.55 -2.08 2.59
C PHE A 299 -17.69 -2.14 1.08
N MET A 300 -16.74 -2.76 0.37
CA MET A 300 -16.75 -2.79 -1.10
C MET A 300 -18.04 -3.43 -1.68
N PRO A 301 -18.59 -4.53 -1.12
CA PRO A 301 -19.86 -5.06 -1.64
C PRO A 301 -21.03 -4.07 -1.54
N LYS A 302 -21.05 -3.21 -0.52
CA LYS A 302 -22.06 -2.15 -0.37
C LYS A 302 -21.96 -1.09 -1.46
N THR A 303 -20.76 -0.91 -2.03
CA THR A 303 -20.53 0.03 -3.14
C THR A 303 -20.75 -0.58 -4.53
N ALA A 304 -20.91 -1.90 -4.62
CA ALA A 304 -21.14 -2.58 -5.90
C ALA A 304 -22.47 -2.19 -6.58
N ARG A 305 -23.41 -1.59 -5.83
CA ARG A 305 -24.70 -1.10 -6.35
C ARG A 305 -24.59 0.23 -7.11
N PHE A 306 -23.50 0.98 -6.94
CA PHE A 306 -23.33 2.30 -7.54
C PHE A 306 -22.82 2.16 -8.99
N GLN A 307 -23.48 2.87 -9.92
CA GLN A 307 -23.12 2.91 -11.33
C GLN A 307 -22.70 4.32 -11.76
N LYS A 308 -23.21 5.36 -11.09
CA LYS A 308 -22.92 6.77 -11.37
C LYS A 308 -21.85 7.31 -10.41
N THR A 309 -21.88 6.92 -9.14
CA THR A 309 -20.84 7.30 -8.20
C THR A 309 -19.61 6.42 -8.39
N ARG A 310 -18.46 7.04 -8.64
CA ARG A 310 -17.19 6.34 -8.81
C ARG A 310 -16.50 6.14 -7.46
N HIS A 311 -16.33 4.87 -7.05
CA HIS A 311 -15.62 4.52 -5.81
C HIS A 311 -14.14 4.18 -6.05
N GLU A 312 -13.27 4.90 -5.34
CA GLU A 312 -11.82 4.76 -5.36
C GLU A 312 -11.30 4.26 -4.00
N TYR A 313 -10.34 3.34 -4.05
CA TYR A 313 -9.73 2.69 -2.89
C TYR A 313 -8.23 2.59 -3.16
N TRP A 314 -7.40 3.32 -2.42
CA TRP A 314 -5.95 3.22 -2.61
C TRP A 314 -5.42 1.84 -2.20
N ILE A 315 -6.02 1.25 -1.17
CA ILE A 315 -5.54 0.01 -0.55
C ILE A 315 -5.75 -1.25 -1.41
N GLU A 316 -6.53 -1.16 -2.49
CA GLU A 316 -6.81 -2.29 -3.37
C GLU A 316 -5.52 -2.87 -3.97
N THR A 317 -4.57 -2.03 -4.36
CA THR A 317 -3.30 -2.51 -4.91
C THR A 317 -2.47 -3.21 -3.83
N CYS A 318 -2.47 -2.70 -2.61
CA CYS A 318 -1.80 -3.33 -1.48
C CYS A 318 -2.39 -4.72 -1.20
N PHE A 319 -3.71 -4.89 -1.16
CA PHE A 319 -4.28 -6.24 -0.96
C PHE A 319 -3.93 -7.22 -2.09
N LEU A 320 -3.83 -6.74 -3.32
CA LEU A 320 -3.34 -7.57 -4.42
C LEU A 320 -1.90 -8.03 -4.17
N GLU A 321 -1.05 -7.15 -3.67
CA GLU A 321 0.37 -7.40 -3.44
C GLU A 321 0.60 -8.33 -2.24
N TYR A 322 0.04 -7.99 -1.09
CA TYR A 322 0.25 -8.73 0.17
C TYR A 322 -0.52 -10.06 0.23
N TYR A 323 -1.73 -10.13 -0.34
CA TYR A 323 -2.64 -11.26 -0.08
C TYR A 323 -3.04 -12.04 -1.34
N PHE A 324 -3.41 -11.38 -2.43
CA PHE A 324 -4.08 -12.09 -3.54
C PHE A 324 -3.14 -12.58 -4.65
N ARG A 325 -2.09 -11.85 -5.02
CA ARG A 325 -1.06 -12.33 -5.97
C ARG A 325 -0.25 -13.51 -5.43
N PRO A 326 0.14 -13.57 -4.14
CA PRO A 326 0.75 -14.75 -3.57
C PRO A 326 -0.13 -16.00 -3.73
N VAL A 327 -1.45 -15.88 -3.52
CA VAL A 327 -2.40 -16.97 -3.77
C VAL A 327 -2.44 -17.40 -5.23
N ILE A 328 -2.42 -16.44 -6.17
CA ILE A 328 -2.35 -16.76 -7.60
C ILE A 328 -1.03 -17.48 -7.93
N MET A 329 0.11 -17.02 -7.39
CA MET A 329 1.40 -17.69 -7.57
C MET A 329 1.37 -19.13 -7.08
N LYS A 330 0.81 -19.38 -5.89
CA LYS A 330 0.57 -20.74 -5.37
C LYS A 330 -0.27 -21.58 -6.33
N VAL A 331 -1.39 -21.04 -6.84
CA VAL A 331 -2.26 -21.75 -7.80
C VAL A 331 -1.53 -22.06 -9.11
N LEU A 332 -0.70 -21.13 -9.60
CA LEU A 332 0.11 -21.32 -10.81
C LEU A 332 1.14 -22.45 -10.61
N LEU A 333 1.87 -22.45 -9.49
CA LEU A 333 2.81 -23.54 -9.13
C LEU A 333 2.10 -24.89 -9.11
N LYS A 334 0.95 -24.98 -8.45
CA LYS A 334 0.18 -26.21 -8.32
C LYS A 334 -0.34 -26.71 -9.66
N LYS A 335 -1.00 -25.85 -10.44
CA LYS A 335 -1.63 -26.25 -11.70
C LYS A 335 -0.62 -26.49 -12.83
N VAL A 336 0.48 -25.75 -12.89
CA VAL A 336 1.46 -25.82 -14.00
C VAL A 336 2.66 -26.72 -13.69
N LEU A 337 3.21 -26.63 -12.48
CA LEU A 337 4.41 -27.35 -12.06
C LEU A 337 4.13 -28.54 -11.13
N GLY A 338 2.90 -28.69 -10.64
CA GLY A 338 2.55 -29.74 -9.69
C GLY A 338 3.13 -29.53 -8.29
N LYS A 339 3.62 -28.32 -8.00
CA LYS A 339 4.21 -27.96 -6.70
C LYS A 339 3.15 -27.30 -5.82
N ASP A 340 2.81 -27.91 -4.69
CA ASP A 340 1.96 -27.29 -3.68
C ASP A 340 2.85 -26.67 -2.61
N ILE A 341 2.64 -25.38 -2.32
CA ILE A 341 3.43 -24.63 -1.35
C ILE A 341 2.55 -24.12 -0.22
N LYS A 342 3.16 -23.90 0.94
CA LYS A 342 2.56 -23.09 2.00
C LYS A 342 2.96 -21.65 1.76
N LEU A 343 1.98 -20.76 1.73
CA LEU A 343 2.26 -19.33 1.75
C LEU A 343 2.71 -18.92 3.15
N PRO A 344 3.45 -17.80 3.26
CA PRO A 344 3.85 -17.24 4.53
C PRO A 344 2.65 -17.04 5.45
N LYS A 345 2.88 -17.20 6.76
CA LYS A 345 1.84 -17.00 7.75
C LYS A 345 1.56 -15.50 7.87
N VAL A 346 0.32 -15.14 7.60
CA VAL A 346 -0.25 -13.81 7.87
C VAL A 346 -1.21 -13.92 9.07
N GLY A 347 -1.92 -12.84 9.40
CA GLY A 347 -2.97 -12.89 10.42
C GLY A 347 -4.08 -13.89 10.10
N GLU A 348 -4.90 -14.20 11.10
CA GLU A 348 -5.93 -15.24 11.00
C GLU A 348 -6.98 -14.92 9.94
N GLU A 349 -7.47 -13.68 9.94
CA GLU A 349 -8.49 -13.23 8.98
C GLU A 349 -7.94 -13.15 7.55
N GLU A 350 -6.70 -12.69 7.37
CA GLU A 350 -6.03 -12.66 6.07
C GLU A 350 -5.76 -14.08 5.55
N THR A 351 -5.44 -15.02 6.44
CA THR A 351 -5.30 -16.44 6.11
C THR A 351 -6.64 -17.03 5.66
N LYS A 352 -7.74 -16.71 6.36
CA LYS A 352 -9.10 -17.12 6.00
C LYS A 352 -9.52 -16.55 4.66
N ALA A 353 -9.32 -15.25 4.43
CA ALA A 353 -9.59 -14.57 3.18
C ALA A 353 -8.78 -15.17 2.01
N SER A 354 -7.48 -15.43 2.22
CA SER A 354 -6.60 -16.03 1.21
C SER A 354 -7.05 -17.43 0.79
N LYS A 355 -7.44 -18.28 1.76
CA LYS A 355 -8.00 -19.62 1.46
C LYS A 355 -9.35 -19.53 0.73
N ALA A 356 -10.21 -18.60 1.14
CA ALA A 356 -11.49 -18.36 0.47
C ALA A 356 -11.29 -17.86 -0.97
N PHE A 357 -10.28 -17.00 -1.19
CA PHE A 357 -9.89 -16.54 -2.51
C PHE A 357 -9.33 -17.67 -3.37
N GLU A 358 -8.45 -18.52 -2.83
CA GLU A 358 -7.95 -19.73 -3.52
C GLU A 358 -9.11 -20.60 -4.02
N ALA A 359 -10.11 -20.86 -3.17
CA ALA A 359 -11.31 -21.59 -3.56
C ALA A 359 -12.16 -20.84 -4.59
N PHE A 360 -12.27 -19.51 -4.47
CA PHE A 360 -12.99 -18.67 -5.42
C PHE A 360 -12.37 -18.71 -6.83
N LEU A 361 -11.04 -18.82 -6.95
CA LEU A 361 -10.33 -18.93 -8.23
C LEU A 361 -10.72 -20.18 -9.04
N GLU A 362 -11.27 -21.22 -8.41
CA GLU A 362 -11.81 -22.38 -9.14
C GLU A 362 -13.10 -22.02 -9.91
N THR A 363 -13.87 -21.04 -9.44
CA THR A 363 -15.04 -20.50 -10.15
C THR A 363 -14.66 -19.49 -11.24
N TRP A 364 -13.39 -19.06 -11.27
CA TRP A 364 -12.93 -18.09 -12.24
C TRP A 364 -12.72 -18.74 -13.62
N ASN A 365 -13.69 -18.50 -14.51
CA ASN A 365 -13.66 -18.95 -15.90
C ASN A 365 -12.72 -18.07 -16.75
N VAL A 366 -11.42 -18.35 -16.66
CA VAL A 366 -10.38 -17.73 -17.49
C VAL A 366 -9.51 -18.81 -18.14
N SER A 367 -9.18 -18.61 -19.41
CA SER A 367 -8.19 -19.42 -20.15
C SER A 367 -6.86 -18.67 -20.20
N ILE A 368 -5.78 -19.34 -19.82
CA ILE A 368 -4.39 -18.86 -19.88
C ILE A 368 -3.63 -19.80 -20.82
N ASP A 369 -3.63 -19.45 -22.09
CA ASP A 369 -3.08 -20.24 -23.21
C ASP A 369 -1.70 -19.76 -23.67
N SER A 370 -1.26 -18.61 -23.20
CA SER A 370 -0.01 -17.96 -23.60
C SER A 370 0.66 -17.26 -22.42
N VAL A 371 1.98 -17.09 -22.50
CA VAL A 371 2.76 -16.31 -21.53
C VAL A 371 2.26 -14.86 -21.45
N GLU A 372 1.83 -14.30 -22.58
CA GLU A 372 1.24 -12.95 -22.59
C GLU A 372 -0.03 -12.89 -21.76
N LYS A 373 -0.91 -13.88 -21.91
CA LYS A 373 -2.14 -13.95 -21.10
C LYS A 373 -1.84 -14.14 -19.62
N LEU A 374 -0.79 -14.90 -19.27
CA LEU A 374 -0.33 -15.07 -17.88
C LEU A 374 0.02 -13.73 -17.22
N TYR A 375 0.83 -12.88 -17.87
CA TYR A 375 1.16 -11.57 -17.30
C TYR A 375 -0.03 -10.59 -17.35
N TYR A 376 -0.89 -10.71 -18.35
CA TYR A 376 -2.13 -9.91 -18.41
C TYR A 376 -3.05 -10.20 -17.21
N VAL A 377 -3.18 -11.46 -16.81
CA VAL A 377 -4.06 -11.81 -15.68
C VAL A 377 -3.50 -11.40 -14.32
N LEU A 378 -2.18 -11.21 -14.18
CA LEU A 378 -1.55 -10.73 -12.95
C LEU A 378 -1.65 -9.20 -12.75
N GLY A 379 -2.00 -8.47 -13.80
CA GLY A 379 -2.07 -7.00 -13.76
C GLY A 379 -3.30 -6.46 -13.03
N ASN A 380 -3.15 -5.24 -12.48
CA ASN A 380 -4.20 -4.53 -11.71
C ASN A 380 -5.55 -4.46 -12.47
N LYS A 381 -5.52 -4.23 -13.79
CA LYS A 381 -6.73 -4.16 -14.62
C LYS A 381 -7.56 -5.44 -14.62
N THR A 382 -6.93 -6.60 -14.39
CA THR A 382 -7.62 -7.89 -14.29
C THR A 382 -7.95 -8.22 -12.83
N LEU A 383 -6.99 -8.01 -11.93
CA LEU A 383 -7.11 -8.47 -10.56
C LEU A 383 -7.99 -7.59 -9.67
N ILE A 384 -8.03 -6.26 -9.87
CA ILE A 384 -8.92 -5.39 -9.08
C ILE A 384 -10.39 -5.79 -9.31
N PRO A 385 -10.91 -5.90 -10.55
CA PRO A 385 -12.28 -6.39 -10.75
C PRO A 385 -12.54 -7.80 -10.21
N LEU A 386 -11.54 -8.69 -10.28
CA LEU A 386 -11.67 -10.05 -9.74
C LEU A 386 -11.78 -10.04 -8.21
N MET A 387 -10.96 -9.23 -7.54
CA MET A 387 -10.97 -9.03 -6.09
C MET A 387 -12.28 -8.40 -5.62
N ARG A 388 -12.80 -7.40 -6.36
CA ARG A 388 -14.14 -6.84 -6.08
C ARG A 388 -15.23 -7.91 -6.19
N ARG A 389 -15.21 -8.72 -7.24
CA ARG A 389 -16.16 -9.86 -7.36
C ARG A 389 -16.00 -10.87 -6.22
N PHE A 390 -14.77 -11.13 -5.79
CA PHE A 390 -14.50 -12.00 -4.65
C PHE A 390 -15.12 -11.43 -3.38
N ALA A 391 -14.93 -10.16 -3.05
CA ALA A 391 -15.51 -9.59 -1.83
C ALA A 391 -17.04 -9.67 -1.83
N CYS A 392 -17.71 -9.42 -2.96
CA CYS A 392 -19.16 -9.61 -3.09
C CYS A 392 -19.60 -11.08 -2.84
N ALA A 393 -18.78 -12.05 -3.24
CA ALA A 393 -19.05 -13.46 -3.01
C ALA A 393 -18.68 -13.92 -1.59
N TYR A 394 -17.74 -13.24 -0.96
CA TYR A 394 -17.26 -13.52 0.39
C TYR A 394 -18.33 -13.17 1.43
N GLN A 395 -18.93 -11.98 1.35
CA GLN A 395 -19.99 -11.56 2.29
C GLN A 395 -21.20 -12.51 2.29
N LYS A 396 -21.63 -12.99 1.12
CA LYS A 396 -22.76 -13.93 0.99
C LYS A 396 -22.56 -15.27 1.71
N LYS A 397 -21.33 -15.61 2.09
CA LYS A 397 -21.00 -16.81 2.87
C LYS A 397 -21.03 -16.57 4.37
N GLU A 398 -20.81 -15.34 4.82
CA GLU A 398 -20.86 -15.00 6.26
C GLU A 398 -22.30 -14.75 6.74
N GLU A 399 -23.21 -14.41 5.82
CA GLU A 399 -24.66 -14.27 6.09
C GLU A 399 -25.42 -15.63 6.12
N LYS A 400 -24.75 -16.76 5.84
CA LYS A 400 -25.33 -18.12 5.82
C LYS A 400 -24.70 -18.98 6.90
#